data_AF-A0A6A6SYW1-F1
#
_entry.id   AF-A0A6A6SYW1-F1
#
_cell.length_a   1.000
_cell.length_b   1.000
_cell.length_c   1.000
_cell.angle_alpha   90.00
_cell.angle_beta   90.00
_cell.angle_gamma   90.00
#
_symmetry.space_group_name_H-M   'P 1'
#
loop_
_entity.id
_entity.type
_entity.pdbx_description
1 polymer ?
#
loop_
_entity_poly.entity_id
_entity_poly.type
_entity_poly.pdbx_seq_one_letter_code
_entity_poly.pdbx_strand_id
1 'polypeptide(L)'
;MLFPFRLRPSPTKEKSPPPPPRPRPRDLPLIFWQIERHDRRDLITRIMPYMAEVLPSKDTVQAVLKKYPWVSAFIASEAASTATDDDATFSVVRKLFWEESRRTTETLLDVTRLWFFTLIRYTYRVRFLDGRRASRIPLTLETLYPNLDSDYGSELTEDDVYTLTRLPNRYGASLYRSVYKAARKRTAWKHFSRRILQFCISVGLDPSSRDPEIALQELRRSLSSGKLHHNVARKAERLIPTSSTLREPEPSSRSETEITSLSSDLHVENQDDKEEDQSSPVDVEQIMESLRTEYDGQLDELRDRLCHLTSREQLYAGGESLLACRWLLEHLPPKSTYGEGGYRWKRYWQKEWEKCTGKSLENHPLSELINEEKYNRIGENLYRTLSNRLHQYGARRGEKLDTDVQKVVDAIKPIHYQADGSIDLKAERQRWIH
;
A
#
# COMPACT_ATOMS: atom_id res chain seq x y z
N MET A 1 -63.43 1.04 27.90
CA MET A 1 -62.33 1.53 28.76
C MET A 1 -61.03 1.19 28.07
N LEU A 2 -60.38 2.17 27.43
CA LEU A 2 -59.13 1.99 26.67
C LEU A 2 -57.99 2.62 27.50
N PHE A 3 -56.98 1.81 27.84
CA PHE A 3 -55.76 2.29 28.49
C PHE A 3 -54.87 3.01 27.46
N PRO A 4 -54.34 4.21 27.74
CA PRO A 4 -53.36 4.83 26.87
C PRO A 4 -52.00 4.14 27.08
N PHE A 5 -51.47 3.57 26.00
CA PHE A 5 -50.08 3.11 25.92
C PHE A 5 -49.15 4.31 26.14
N ARG A 6 -48.48 4.37 27.29
CA ARG A 6 -47.35 5.27 27.49
C ARG A 6 -46.18 4.76 26.65
N LEU A 7 -45.84 5.50 25.59
CA LEU A 7 -44.56 5.37 24.89
C LEU A 7 -43.43 5.55 25.90
N ARG A 8 -42.64 4.49 26.13
CA ARG A 8 -41.37 4.60 26.87
C ARG A 8 -40.44 5.52 26.07
N PRO A 9 -39.80 6.52 26.69
CA PRO A 9 -38.72 7.26 26.06
C PRO A 9 -37.62 6.28 25.62
N SER A 10 -37.20 6.38 24.37
CA SER A 10 -36.05 5.64 23.87
C SER A 10 -34.83 5.94 24.77
N PRO A 11 -34.03 4.93 25.16
CA PRO A 11 -32.82 5.18 25.91
C PRO A 11 -31.94 6.12 25.10
N THR A 12 -31.69 7.31 25.65
CA THR A 12 -30.68 8.24 25.17
C THR A 12 -29.40 7.46 24.97
N LYS A 13 -28.98 7.28 23.71
CA LYS A 13 -27.68 6.69 23.36
C LYS A 13 -26.61 7.52 24.06
N GLU A 14 -26.19 7.04 25.22
CA GLU A 14 -25.02 7.53 25.93
C GLU A 14 -23.88 7.46 24.91
N LYS A 15 -23.37 8.63 24.49
CA LYS A 15 -22.27 8.72 23.53
C LYS A 15 -21.09 8.01 24.18
N SER A 16 -20.84 6.77 23.79
CA SER A 16 -19.66 6.04 24.20
C SER A 16 -18.44 6.90 23.86
N PRO A 17 -17.48 7.06 24.79
CA PRO A 17 -16.30 7.88 24.55
C PRO A 17 -15.60 7.41 23.26
N PRO A 18 -15.03 8.34 22.47
CA PRO A 18 -14.32 7.98 21.26
C PRO A 18 -13.22 6.98 21.60
N PRO A 19 -13.03 5.92 20.78
CA PRO A 19 -11.99 4.94 21.02
C PRO A 19 -10.62 5.64 21.05
N PRO A 20 -9.66 5.13 21.86
CA PRO A 20 -8.34 5.72 21.94
C PRO A 20 -7.67 5.75 20.55
N PRO A 21 -6.86 6.79 20.27
CA PRO A 21 -6.17 6.90 19.00
C PRO A 21 -5.26 5.68 18.79
N ARG A 22 -5.32 5.09 17.60
CA ARG A 22 -4.46 3.95 17.25
C ARG A 22 -2.99 4.39 17.15
N PRO A 23 -2.02 3.54 17.56
CA PRO A 23 -0.60 3.78 17.32
C PRO A 23 -0.33 3.95 15.82
N ARG A 24 0.70 4.69 15.43
CA ARG A 24 1.02 4.82 14.00
C ARG A 24 1.81 3.59 13.52
N PRO A 25 1.82 3.27 12.22
CA PRO A 25 2.56 2.12 11.70
C PRO A 25 4.06 2.11 12.07
N ARG A 26 4.70 3.27 12.15
CA ARG A 26 6.11 3.41 12.56
C ARG A 26 6.36 3.19 14.07
N ASP A 27 5.32 3.23 14.88
CA ASP A 27 5.41 2.97 16.32
C ASP A 27 5.34 1.46 16.61
N LEU A 28 4.90 0.67 15.63
CA LEU A 28 4.67 -0.77 15.75
C LEU A 28 5.92 -1.57 15.33
N PRO A 29 6.35 -2.55 16.13
CA PRO A 29 7.53 -3.36 15.79
C PRO A 29 7.27 -4.25 14.57
N LEU A 30 8.31 -4.70 13.88
CA LEU A 30 8.18 -5.54 12.68
C LEU A 30 7.42 -6.85 12.96
N ILE A 31 7.57 -7.40 14.17
CA ILE A 31 6.88 -8.62 14.61
C ILE A 31 5.36 -8.44 14.73
N PHE A 32 4.87 -7.22 14.93
CA PHE A 32 3.44 -6.91 15.02
C PHE A 32 2.68 -7.36 13.76
N TRP A 33 3.33 -7.22 12.60
CA TRP A 33 2.78 -7.56 11.28
C TRP A 33 2.77 -9.06 11.00
N GLN A 34 3.21 -9.91 11.93
CA GLN A 34 3.16 -11.35 11.78
C GLN A 34 1.90 -11.91 12.45
N ILE A 35 1.09 -12.66 11.68
CA ILE A 35 -0.06 -13.40 12.21
C ILE A 35 0.17 -14.91 12.14
N GLU A 36 -0.50 -15.65 13.02
CA GLU A 36 -0.49 -17.11 13.01
C GLU A 36 -1.22 -17.70 11.79
N ARG A 37 -1.03 -19.01 11.58
CA ARG A 37 -1.61 -19.70 10.43
C ARG A 37 -3.13 -19.75 10.58
N HIS A 38 -3.85 -19.19 9.60
CA HIS A 38 -5.31 -19.11 9.59
C HIS A 38 -5.92 -18.22 10.70
N ASP A 39 -5.12 -17.38 11.37
CA ASP A 39 -5.65 -16.43 12.36
C ASP A 39 -6.34 -15.25 11.69
N ARG A 40 -7.62 -15.46 11.42
CA ARG A 40 -8.50 -14.48 10.80
C ARG A 40 -8.86 -13.37 11.77
N ARG A 41 -8.94 -13.66 13.08
CA ARG A 41 -9.32 -12.66 14.07
C ARG A 41 -8.24 -11.59 14.13
N ASP A 42 -6.98 -12.00 14.28
CA ASP A 42 -5.85 -11.06 14.29
C ASP A 42 -5.74 -10.28 12.98
N LEU A 43 -5.94 -10.91 11.83
CA LEU A 43 -5.97 -10.18 10.57
C LEU A 43 -7.02 -9.05 10.62
N ILE A 44 -8.26 -9.35 11.01
CA ILE A 44 -9.38 -8.40 10.98
C ILE A 44 -9.20 -7.30 12.03
N THR A 45 -8.90 -7.67 13.27
CA THR A 45 -8.90 -6.73 14.39
C THR A 45 -7.59 -5.96 14.52
N ARG A 46 -6.46 -6.58 14.16
CA ARG A 46 -5.13 -6.02 14.42
C ARG A 46 -4.47 -5.45 13.19
N ILE A 47 -4.57 -6.12 12.03
CA ILE A 47 -3.79 -5.77 10.85
C ILE A 47 -4.59 -4.90 9.86
N MET A 48 -5.82 -5.32 9.54
CA MET A 48 -6.62 -4.68 8.49
C MET A 48 -6.91 -3.19 8.71
N PRO A 49 -7.10 -2.68 9.95
CA PRO A 49 -7.27 -1.24 10.15
C PRO A 49 -6.13 -0.43 9.53
N TYR A 50 -4.87 -0.88 9.69
CA TYR A 50 -3.71 -0.20 9.11
C TYR A 50 -3.58 -0.38 7.60
N MET A 51 -4.03 -1.51 7.07
CA MET A 51 -3.94 -1.82 5.65
C MET A 51 -4.99 -1.06 4.83
N ALA A 52 -6.14 -0.78 5.45
CA ALA A 52 -7.28 -0.13 4.83
C ALA A 52 -7.18 1.40 4.85
N GLU A 53 -6.83 1.97 6.01
CA GLU A 53 -6.85 3.40 6.28
C GLU A 53 -5.90 4.20 5.38
N VAL A 54 -6.29 5.40 4.97
CA VAL A 54 -5.41 6.34 4.25
C VAL A 54 -4.25 6.72 5.17
N LEU A 55 -3.02 6.59 4.66
CA LEU A 55 -1.86 7.03 5.44
C LEU A 55 -1.83 8.55 5.51
N PRO A 56 -1.72 9.15 6.70
CA PRO A 56 -1.48 10.58 6.81
C PRO A 56 -0.25 10.96 5.99
N SER A 57 -0.30 12.10 5.30
CA SER A 57 0.80 12.57 4.42
C SER A 57 2.17 12.54 5.12
N LYS A 58 2.21 12.94 6.40
CA LYS A 58 3.41 12.93 7.27
C LYS A 58 4.00 11.54 7.58
N ASP A 59 3.23 10.48 7.39
CA ASP A 59 3.59 9.10 7.67
C ASP A 59 3.80 8.31 6.36
N THR A 60 4.07 9.01 5.26
CA THR A 60 4.49 8.43 3.97
C THR A 60 6.01 8.39 3.84
N VAL A 61 6.53 7.48 3.02
CA VAL A 61 7.98 7.39 2.74
C VAL A 61 8.49 8.69 2.10
N GLN A 62 7.67 9.35 1.28
CA GLN A 62 7.98 10.62 0.62
C GLN A 62 8.18 11.73 1.65
N ALA A 63 7.26 11.87 2.60
CA ALA A 63 7.38 12.89 3.63
C ALA A 63 8.63 12.66 4.49
N VAL A 64 8.99 11.40 4.74
CA VAL A 64 10.21 11.05 5.46
C VAL A 64 11.46 11.36 4.63
N LEU A 65 11.49 11.03 3.34
CA LEU A 65 12.61 11.38 2.45
C LEU A 65 12.78 12.89 2.28
N LYS A 66 11.67 13.64 2.20
CA LYS A 66 11.68 15.10 2.17
C LYS A 66 12.22 15.70 3.47
N LYS A 67 11.81 15.14 4.62
CA LYS A 67 12.23 15.60 5.93
C LYS A 67 13.68 15.22 6.26
N TYR A 68 14.13 14.05 5.82
CA TYR A 68 15.44 13.49 6.10
C TYR A 68 16.09 12.95 4.81
N PRO A 69 16.65 13.82 3.96
CA PRO A 69 17.19 13.43 2.65
C PRO A 69 18.25 12.33 2.71
N TRP A 70 19.03 12.28 3.80
CA TRP A 70 20.04 11.25 4.05
C TRP A 70 19.47 9.83 4.16
N VAL A 71 18.16 9.67 4.41
CA VAL A 71 17.48 8.36 4.45
C VAL A 71 17.48 7.67 3.07
N SER A 72 17.61 8.43 1.98
CA SER A 72 17.76 7.88 0.63
C SER A 72 18.98 6.95 0.50
N ALA A 73 20.00 7.12 1.36
CA ALA A 73 21.13 6.21 1.45
C ALA A 73 20.70 4.78 1.83
N PHE A 74 19.54 4.58 2.47
CA PHE A 74 19.07 3.26 2.90
C PHE A 74 17.98 2.69 2.00
N ILE A 75 17.11 3.55 1.45
CA ILE A 75 15.97 3.13 0.64
C ILE A 75 16.38 3.10 -0.84
N ALA A 76 16.43 1.91 -1.42
CA ALA A 76 16.74 1.70 -2.83
C ALA A 76 15.50 1.19 -3.61
N SER A 77 15.36 1.67 -4.85
CA SER A 77 14.46 1.09 -5.84
C SER A 77 14.87 -0.35 -6.16
N GLU A 78 13.91 -1.23 -6.43
CA GLU A 78 14.23 -2.61 -6.88
C GLU A 78 14.91 -2.64 -8.25
N ALA A 79 14.77 -1.58 -9.04
CA ALA A 79 15.44 -1.42 -10.33
C ALA A 79 16.85 -0.81 -10.22
N ALA A 80 17.27 -0.34 -9.03
CA ALA A 80 18.59 0.23 -8.86
C ALA A 80 19.67 -0.86 -8.92
N SER A 81 20.67 -0.67 -9.79
CA SER A 81 21.84 -1.56 -9.89
C SER A 81 22.57 -1.64 -8.55
N THR A 82 23.08 -2.83 -8.21
CA THR A 82 23.76 -3.11 -6.94
C THR A 82 25.18 -2.54 -6.85
N ALA A 83 25.61 -1.74 -7.83
CA ALA A 83 27.00 -1.34 -8.03
C ALA A 83 27.32 0.08 -7.51
N THR A 84 26.82 0.46 -6.34
CA THR A 84 27.24 1.71 -5.68
C THR A 84 28.29 1.42 -4.63
N ASP A 85 29.37 2.21 -4.61
CA ASP A 85 30.39 2.21 -3.58
C ASP A 85 29.77 2.54 -2.20
N ASP A 86 29.72 1.54 -1.33
CA ASP A 86 28.97 1.60 -0.07
C ASP A 86 29.62 2.55 0.96
N ASP A 87 30.93 2.83 0.87
CA ASP A 87 31.65 3.60 1.90
C ASP A 87 31.49 5.13 1.73
N ALA A 88 31.46 5.60 0.47
CA ALA A 88 31.10 6.98 0.14
C ALA A 88 29.64 7.28 0.52
N THR A 89 28.76 6.29 0.33
CA THR A 89 27.30 6.40 0.57
C THR A 89 26.96 6.72 2.02
N PHE A 90 27.74 6.21 3.00
CA PHE A 90 27.48 6.44 4.42
C PHE A 90 28.28 7.58 5.04
N SER A 91 29.14 8.29 4.31
CA SER A 91 29.96 9.39 4.86
C SER A 91 29.13 10.46 5.58
N VAL A 92 28.09 10.97 4.93
CA VAL A 92 27.15 11.97 5.48
C VAL A 92 26.39 11.41 6.68
N VAL A 93 25.88 10.18 6.57
CA VAL A 93 25.08 9.56 7.64
C VAL A 93 25.94 9.27 8.87
N ARG A 94 27.19 8.85 8.70
CA ARG A 94 28.14 8.63 9.80
C ARG A 94 28.42 9.93 10.54
N LYS A 95 28.67 11.02 9.82
CA LYS A 95 28.86 12.34 10.43
C LYS A 95 27.66 12.74 11.27
N LEU A 96 26.46 12.70 10.68
CA LEU A 96 25.20 12.98 11.39
C LEU A 96 24.97 12.06 12.59
N PHE A 97 25.33 10.79 12.48
CA PHE A 97 25.23 9.85 13.58
C PHE A 97 26.14 10.21 14.75
N TRP A 98 27.37 10.67 14.51
CA TRP A 98 28.24 11.06 15.61
C TRP A 98 27.86 12.41 16.22
N GLU A 99 27.20 13.29 15.46
CA GLU A 99 26.62 14.54 15.97
C GLU A 99 25.34 14.29 16.80
N GLU A 100 24.42 13.47 16.31
CA GLU A 100 23.11 13.23 16.92
C GLU A 100 22.76 11.72 16.97
N SER A 101 23.55 10.91 17.69
CA SER A 101 23.46 9.43 17.62
C SER A 101 22.10 8.89 18.01
N ARG A 102 21.48 9.45 19.07
CA ARG A 102 20.17 9.02 19.55
C ARG A 102 19.08 9.30 18.53
N ARG A 103 19.02 10.53 18.02
CA ARG A 103 18.00 10.96 17.06
C ARG A 103 18.16 10.24 15.72
N THR A 104 19.39 10.05 15.26
CA THR A 104 19.68 9.31 14.02
C THR A 104 19.23 7.85 14.15
N THR A 105 19.54 7.20 15.28
CA THR A 105 19.10 5.82 15.54
C THR A 105 17.58 5.69 15.64
N GLU A 106 16.91 6.62 16.33
CA GLU A 106 15.45 6.66 16.44
C GLU A 106 14.80 6.89 15.06
N THR A 107 15.35 7.80 14.25
CA THR A 107 14.86 8.04 12.88
C THR A 107 15.04 6.81 12.01
N LEU A 108 16.18 6.11 12.08
CA LEU A 108 16.41 4.86 11.36
C LEU A 108 15.43 3.75 11.77
N LEU A 109 15.07 3.69 13.06
CA LEU A 109 14.09 2.72 13.55
C LEU A 109 12.69 3.01 13.01
N ASP A 110 12.26 4.27 13.04
CA ASP A 110 10.98 4.71 12.49
C ASP A 110 10.91 4.45 10.98
N VAL A 111 11.97 4.78 10.24
CA VAL A 111 12.11 4.50 8.81
C VAL A 111 12.03 3.00 8.54
N THR A 112 12.72 2.17 9.34
CA THR A 112 12.72 0.71 9.17
C THR A 112 11.31 0.13 9.26
N ARG A 113 10.55 0.57 10.27
CA ARG A 113 9.16 0.12 10.48
C ARG A 113 8.22 0.63 9.39
N LEU A 114 8.32 1.91 9.06
CA LEU A 114 7.51 2.53 8.02
C LEU A 114 7.79 1.88 6.65
N TRP A 115 9.05 1.66 6.31
CA TRP A 115 9.45 1.05 5.05
C TRP A 115 8.91 -0.37 4.94
N PHE A 116 9.07 -1.18 5.99
CA PHE A 116 8.53 -2.53 5.98
C PHE A 116 7.01 -2.56 5.82
N PHE A 117 6.31 -1.69 6.54
CA PHE A 117 4.86 -1.54 6.42
C PHE A 117 4.44 -1.11 5.00
N THR A 118 5.16 -0.13 4.42
CA THR A 118 4.97 0.34 3.02
C THR A 118 5.10 -0.82 2.04
N LEU A 119 6.13 -1.67 2.21
CA LEU A 119 6.36 -2.85 1.37
C LEU A 119 5.27 -3.91 1.53
N ILE A 120 4.82 -4.18 2.76
CA ILE A 120 3.71 -5.11 3.01
C ILE A 120 2.45 -4.57 2.34
N ARG A 121 2.10 -3.31 2.59
CA ARG A 121 0.91 -2.66 2.04
C ARG A 121 0.92 -2.64 0.52
N TYR A 122 2.04 -2.26 -0.09
CA TYR A 122 2.23 -2.31 -1.55
C TYR A 122 2.03 -3.73 -2.08
N THR A 123 2.78 -4.70 -1.53
CA THR A 123 2.74 -6.10 -2.00
C THR A 123 1.37 -6.72 -1.79
N TYR A 124 0.65 -6.33 -0.73
CA TYR A 124 -0.69 -6.77 -0.45
C TYR A 124 -1.67 -6.26 -1.49
N ARG A 125 -1.63 -4.95 -1.76
CA ARG A 125 -2.55 -4.27 -2.67
C ARG A 125 -2.34 -4.69 -4.12
N VAL A 126 -1.11 -4.64 -4.62
CA VAL A 126 -0.78 -5.10 -5.98
C VAL A 126 -1.22 -6.56 -6.17
N ARG A 127 -1.03 -7.42 -5.16
CA ARG A 127 -1.46 -8.82 -5.27
C ARG A 127 -2.98 -9.00 -5.18
N PHE A 128 -3.67 -8.11 -4.49
CA PHE A 128 -5.12 -8.13 -4.35
C PHE A 128 -5.81 -7.57 -5.60
N LEU A 129 -5.41 -6.37 -6.04
CA LEU A 129 -5.98 -5.67 -7.18
C LEU A 129 -5.60 -6.33 -8.50
N ASP A 130 -4.31 -6.63 -8.70
CA ASP A 130 -3.77 -7.03 -10.01
C ASP A 130 -3.39 -8.53 -10.06
N GLY A 131 -3.68 -9.26 -8.99
CA GLY A 131 -3.43 -10.69 -8.86
C GLY A 131 -1.96 -11.08 -8.67
N ARG A 132 -1.68 -12.40 -8.76
CA ARG A 132 -0.34 -12.95 -8.42
C ARG A 132 0.79 -12.53 -9.36
N ARG A 133 0.49 -12.11 -10.60
CA ARG A 133 1.52 -11.78 -11.60
C ARG A 133 2.06 -10.37 -11.43
N ALA A 134 1.21 -9.43 -11.04
CA ALA A 134 1.59 -8.03 -10.82
C ALA A 134 2.46 -7.81 -9.58
N SER A 135 2.43 -8.70 -8.58
CA SER A 135 3.35 -8.61 -7.42
C SER A 135 4.83 -8.80 -7.79
N ARG A 136 5.15 -9.02 -9.07
CA ARG A 136 6.50 -9.07 -9.63
C ARG A 136 6.96 -7.74 -10.21
N ILE A 137 6.09 -6.74 -10.32
CA ILE A 137 6.46 -5.40 -10.77
C ILE A 137 7.48 -4.82 -9.77
N PRO A 138 8.68 -4.43 -10.23
CA PRO A 138 9.68 -3.82 -9.38
C PRO A 138 9.10 -2.58 -8.69
N LEU A 139 9.28 -2.50 -7.38
CA LEU A 139 8.94 -1.30 -6.64
C LEU A 139 9.98 -0.23 -6.92
N THR A 140 9.57 0.88 -7.53
CA THR A 140 10.39 2.08 -7.67
C THR A 140 9.93 3.14 -6.67
N LEU A 141 10.81 4.07 -6.29
CA LEU A 141 10.40 5.18 -5.44
C LEU A 141 9.32 6.05 -6.11
N GLU A 142 9.37 6.16 -7.44
CA GLU A 142 8.38 6.82 -8.29
C GLU A 142 6.99 6.19 -8.14
N THR A 143 6.87 4.86 -8.07
CA THR A 143 5.57 4.17 -7.84
C THR A 143 4.93 4.48 -6.49
N LEU A 144 5.67 5.12 -5.58
CA LEU A 144 5.14 5.54 -4.29
C LEU A 144 4.71 7.02 -4.30
N TYR A 145 5.05 7.81 -5.34
CA TYR A 145 4.69 9.23 -5.41
C TYR A 145 3.23 9.39 -5.84
N PRO A 146 2.43 10.16 -5.07
CA PRO A 146 1.01 10.37 -5.37
C PRO A 146 0.74 11.29 -6.57
N ASN A 147 1.75 11.94 -7.15
CA ASN A 147 1.60 12.94 -8.22
C ASN A 147 1.78 12.41 -9.65
N LEU A 148 1.91 11.09 -9.84
CA LEU A 148 2.06 10.47 -11.16
C LEU A 148 1.14 9.25 -11.20
N ASP A 149 -0.16 9.42 -11.46
CA ASP A 149 -1.13 8.36 -11.80
C ASP A 149 -1.14 7.09 -10.92
N SER A 150 -0.43 7.07 -9.78
CA SER A 150 -0.10 5.84 -9.09
C SER A 150 -1.09 5.60 -7.96
N ASP A 151 -1.89 4.55 -8.14
CA ASP A 151 -2.88 3.97 -7.23
C ASP A 151 -2.36 3.63 -5.81
N TYR A 152 -1.10 3.96 -5.48
CA TYR A 152 -0.52 3.67 -4.17
C TYR A 152 -1.27 4.37 -3.02
N GLY A 153 -1.86 5.53 -3.32
CA GLY A 153 -2.59 6.38 -2.38
C GLY A 153 -4.08 6.04 -2.14
N SER A 154 -4.69 5.10 -2.85
CA SER A 154 -6.14 4.86 -2.66
C SER A 154 -6.43 4.16 -1.34
N GLU A 155 -7.43 4.61 -0.59
CA GLU A 155 -8.00 3.83 0.52
C GLU A 155 -8.45 2.45 0.03
N LEU A 156 -8.41 1.42 0.88
CA LEU A 156 -9.19 0.22 0.56
C LEU A 156 -10.65 0.57 0.84
N THR A 157 -11.53 0.36 -0.14
CA THR A 157 -12.97 0.57 0.06
C THR A 157 -13.49 -0.39 1.14
N GLU A 158 -14.63 -0.08 1.75
CA GLU A 158 -15.26 -1.00 2.71
C GLU A 158 -15.51 -2.38 2.09
N ASP A 159 -15.81 -2.43 0.78
CA ASP A 159 -16.01 -3.66 0.03
C ASP A 159 -14.71 -4.44 -0.21
N ASP A 160 -13.59 -3.76 -0.43
CA ASP A 160 -12.28 -4.39 -0.50
C ASP A 160 -11.95 -5.03 0.86
N VAL A 161 -12.17 -4.29 1.96
CA VAL A 161 -11.97 -4.79 3.32
C VAL A 161 -12.91 -5.97 3.60
N TYR A 162 -14.18 -5.89 3.20
CA TYR A 162 -15.15 -6.97 3.32
C TYR A 162 -14.68 -8.24 2.60
N THR A 163 -14.27 -8.10 1.34
CA THR A 163 -13.79 -9.20 0.50
C THR A 163 -12.55 -9.86 1.09
N LEU A 164 -11.59 -9.05 1.56
CA LEU A 164 -10.35 -9.49 2.17
C LEU A 164 -10.57 -10.20 3.51
N THR A 165 -11.51 -9.70 4.32
CA THR A 165 -11.77 -10.23 5.66
C THR A 165 -12.75 -11.39 5.68
N ARG A 166 -13.61 -11.55 4.67
CA ARG A 166 -14.68 -12.57 4.66
C ARG A 166 -14.47 -13.78 3.76
N LEU A 167 -13.49 -13.78 2.86
CA LEU A 167 -13.19 -14.94 2.01
C LEU A 167 -11.98 -15.74 2.53
N PRO A 168 -12.19 -16.74 3.42
CA PRO A 168 -11.14 -17.35 4.25
C PRO A 168 -10.05 -18.07 3.45
N ASN A 169 -10.39 -18.67 2.31
CA ASN A 169 -9.49 -19.56 1.59
C ASN A 169 -8.66 -18.86 0.50
N ARG A 170 -8.96 -17.60 0.17
CA ARG A 170 -8.29 -16.90 -0.95
C ARG A 170 -7.76 -15.52 -0.61
N TYR A 171 -8.45 -14.75 0.23
CA TYR A 171 -8.13 -13.33 0.47
C TYR A 171 -7.91 -12.98 1.95
N GLY A 172 -8.23 -13.91 2.87
CA GLY A 172 -7.99 -13.75 4.32
C GLY A 172 -6.57 -14.03 4.81
N ALA A 173 -6.44 -14.53 6.04
CA ALA A 173 -5.16 -14.69 6.77
C ALA A 173 -4.06 -15.41 5.97
N SER A 174 -4.44 -16.39 5.13
CA SER A 174 -3.50 -17.12 4.28
C SER A 174 -2.85 -16.24 3.20
N LEU A 175 -3.62 -15.34 2.57
CA LEU A 175 -3.10 -14.40 1.58
C LEU A 175 -2.16 -13.41 2.26
N TYR A 176 -2.60 -12.80 3.36
CA TYR A 176 -1.80 -11.85 4.12
C TYR A 176 -0.45 -12.46 4.53
N ARG A 177 -0.45 -13.68 5.10
CA ARG A 177 0.80 -14.36 5.46
C ARG A 177 1.70 -14.61 4.25
N SER A 178 1.12 -14.96 3.10
CA SER A 178 1.89 -15.11 1.86
C SER A 178 2.50 -13.80 1.41
N VAL A 179 1.79 -12.68 1.58
CA VAL A 179 2.26 -11.32 1.28
C VAL A 179 3.35 -10.88 2.26
N TYR A 180 3.17 -11.07 3.56
CA TYR A 180 4.20 -10.78 4.57
C TYR A 180 5.51 -11.51 4.24
N LYS A 181 5.42 -12.81 3.90
CA LYS A 181 6.59 -13.59 3.46
C LYS A 181 7.18 -13.07 2.15
N ALA A 182 6.36 -12.60 1.21
CA ALA A 182 6.83 -12.02 -0.05
C ALA A 182 7.55 -10.69 0.20
N ALA A 183 6.98 -9.80 1.02
CA ALA A 183 7.58 -8.53 1.41
C ALA A 183 8.97 -8.71 2.02
N ARG A 184 9.14 -9.66 2.96
CA ARG A 184 10.47 -9.99 3.53
C ARG A 184 11.46 -10.55 2.51
N LYS A 185 10.99 -11.07 1.37
CA LYS A 185 11.84 -11.64 0.31
C LYS A 185 12.14 -10.65 -0.82
N ARG A 186 11.48 -9.48 -0.84
CA ARG A 186 11.68 -8.44 -1.85
C ARG A 186 13.10 -7.93 -1.86
N THR A 187 13.57 -7.58 -3.05
CA THR A 187 14.92 -7.06 -3.28
C THR A 187 15.11 -5.75 -2.53
N ALA A 188 14.10 -4.87 -2.56
CA ALA A 188 14.07 -3.62 -1.78
C ALA A 188 14.27 -3.84 -0.28
N TRP A 189 13.57 -4.81 0.32
CA TRP A 189 13.71 -5.10 1.76
C TRP A 189 15.10 -5.66 2.10
N LYS A 190 15.61 -6.56 1.26
CA LYS A 190 16.94 -7.15 1.45
C LYS A 190 18.04 -6.11 1.34
N HIS A 191 17.96 -5.22 0.35
CA HIS A 191 18.92 -4.11 0.22
C HIS A 191 18.86 -3.17 1.40
N PHE A 192 17.66 -2.76 1.82
CA PHE A 192 17.48 -1.92 3.00
C PHE A 192 18.09 -2.58 4.25
N SER A 193 17.76 -3.85 4.50
CA SER A 193 18.29 -4.61 5.65
C SER A 193 19.82 -4.70 5.61
N ARG A 194 20.39 -5.00 4.43
CA ARG A 194 21.85 -5.05 4.24
C ARG A 194 22.50 -3.70 4.53
N ARG A 195 21.92 -2.60 4.05
CA ARG A 195 22.45 -1.25 4.26
C ARG A 195 22.39 -0.81 5.73
N ILE A 196 21.32 -1.16 6.45
CA ILE A 196 21.25 -0.94 7.91
C ILE A 196 22.38 -1.69 8.62
N LEU A 197 22.60 -2.96 8.28
CA LEU A 197 23.67 -3.76 8.89
C LEU A 197 25.07 -3.21 8.56
N GLN A 198 25.31 -2.83 7.30
CA GLN A 198 26.56 -2.19 6.89
C GLN A 198 26.80 -0.87 7.63
N PHE A 199 25.75 -0.05 7.77
CA PHE A 199 25.84 1.18 8.56
C PHE A 199 26.20 0.89 10.02
N CYS A 200 25.52 -0.06 10.67
CA CYS A 200 25.84 -0.49 12.04
C CYS A 200 27.32 -0.89 12.18
N ILE A 201 27.83 -1.70 11.24
CA ILE A 201 29.24 -2.11 11.19
C ILE A 201 30.17 -0.90 11.02
N SER A 202 29.80 0.03 10.14
CA SER A 202 30.59 1.25 9.86
C SER A 202 30.71 2.18 11.06
N VAL A 203 29.73 2.18 11.97
CA VAL A 203 29.77 2.95 13.23
C VAL A 203 30.33 2.14 14.40
N GLY A 204 30.85 0.94 14.15
CA GLY A 204 31.55 0.12 15.13
C GLY A 204 30.68 -0.87 15.92
N LEU A 205 29.40 -1.04 15.55
CA LEU A 205 28.56 -2.09 16.10
C LEU A 205 28.74 -3.40 15.31
N ASP A 206 28.93 -4.51 16.00
CA ASP A 206 28.84 -5.85 15.41
C ASP A 206 27.47 -6.46 15.76
N PRO A 207 26.46 -6.37 14.87
CA PRO A 207 25.09 -6.74 15.19
C PRO A 207 24.94 -8.26 15.33
N SER A 208 24.27 -8.71 16.40
CA SER A 208 24.07 -10.15 16.66
C SER A 208 23.02 -10.80 15.74
N SER A 209 22.20 -9.97 15.10
CA SER A 209 21.10 -10.37 14.24
C SER A 209 21.17 -9.70 12.87
N ARG A 210 20.69 -10.42 11.85
CA ARG A 210 20.47 -9.86 10.51
C ARG A 210 19.14 -9.09 10.39
N ASP A 211 18.33 -9.08 11.43
CA ASP A 211 17.10 -8.30 11.46
C ASP A 211 17.44 -6.81 11.72
N PRO A 212 17.08 -5.89 10.82
CA PRO A 212 17.47 -4.48 10.93
C PRO A 212 16.87 -3.80 12.17
N GLU A 213 15.68 -4.20 12.62
CA GLU A 213 15.08 -3.62 13.83
C GLU A 213 15.87 -4.06 15.07
N ILE A 214 16.28 -5.32 15.15
CA ILE A 214 17.10 -5.83 16.27
C ILE A 214 18.47 -5.16 16.26
N ALA A 215 19.12 -5.02 15.11
CA ALA A 215 20.41 -4.35 14.99
C ALA A 215 20.36 -2.88 15.44
N LEU A 216 19.32 -2.14 15.07
CA LEU A 216 19.14 -0.75 15.51
C LEU A 216 18.81 -0.64 17.00
N GLN A 217 18.07 -1.60 17.57
CA GLN A 217 17.84 -1.67 19.02
C GLN A 217 19.14 -1.96 19.78
N GLU A 218 20.02 -2.83 19.25
CA GLU A 218 21.36 -3.06 19.79
C GLU A 218 22.24 -1.82 19.72
N LEU A 219 22.19 -1.09 18.60
CA LEU A 219 22.89 0.19 18.44
C LEU A 219 22.45 1.19 19.51
N ARG A 220 21.13 1.33 19.69
CA ARG A 220 20.53 2.20 20.71
C ARG A 220 21.00 1.84 22.12
N ARG A 221 21.00 0.55 22.47
CA ARG A 221 21.49 0.07 23.79
C ARG A 221 23.00 0.28 23.96
N SER A 222 23.77 0.14 22.89
CA SER A 222 25.22 0.33 22.89
C SER A 222 25.60 1.80 23.08
N LEU A 223 24.81 2.72 22.53
CA LEU A 223 24.94 4.16 22.78
C LEU A 223 24.67 4.49 24.25
N SER A 224 23.60 3.96 24.83
CA SER A 224 23.27 4.19 26.25
C SER A 224 24.29 3.62 27.23
N SER A 225 25.08 2.62 26.82
CA SER A 225 26.08 1.96 27.68
C SER A 225 27.52 2.43 27.43
N GLY A 226 27.76 3.36 26.51
CA GLY A 226 29.11 3.83 26.13
C GLY A 226 29.98 2.77 25.43
N LYS A 227 29.48 1.55 25.24
CA LYS A 227 30.21 0.43 24.62
C LYS A 227 30.64 0.74 23.18
N LEU A 228 29.85 1.55 22.48
CA LEU A 228 30.15 1.92 21.09
C LEU A 228 31.44 2.75 20.99
N HIS A 229 31.61 3.76 21.86
CA HIS A 229 32.83 4.57 21.89
C HIS A 229 34.07 3.74 22.23
N HIS A 230 33.96 2.79 23.17
CA HIS A 230 35.05 1.89 23.51
C HIS A 230 35.44 0.97 22.36
N ASN A 231 34.48 0.43 21.62
CA ASN A 231 34.73 -0.43 20.46
C ASN A 231 35.39 0.34 19.30
N VAL A 232 34.98 1.58 19.07
CA VAL A 232 35.59 2.45 18.05
C VAL A 232 37.03 2.81 18.44
N ALA A 233 37.27 3.22 19.70
CA ALA A 233 38.61 3.51 20.21
C ALA A 233 39.54 2.29 20.08
N ARG A 234 39.09 1.11 20.51
CA ARG A 234 39.86 -0.14 20.39
C ARG A 234 40.15 -0.52 18.93
N LYS A 235 39.22 -0.26 17.99
CA LYS A 235 39.46 -0.49 16.56
C LYS A 235 40.48 0.50 16.00
N ALA A 236 40.43 1.77 16.40
CA ALA A 236 41.40 2.78 16.01
C ALA A 236 42.81 2.42 16.51
N GLU A 237 42.95 1.96 17.76
CA GLU A 237 44.23 1.50 18.33
C GLU A 237 44.85 0.32 17.57
N ARG A 238 44.03 -0.58 17.03
CA ARG A 238 44.50 -1.74 16.23
C ARG A 238 44.89 -1.39 14.80
N LEU A 239 44.45 -0.24 14.29
CA LEU A 239 44.75 0.24 12.94
C LEU A 239 45.98 1.15 12.91
N ILE A 240 46.51 1.55 14.06
CA ILE A 240 47.84 2.17 14.16
C ILE A 240 48.85 1.03 13.93
N PRO A 241 49.61 1.02 12.82
CA PRO A 241 50.65 0.03 12.63
C PRO A 241 51.66 0.19 13.76
N THR A 242 51.99 -0.91 14.43
CA THR A 242 53.14 -0.98 15.34
C THR A 242 54.41 -0.78 14.51
N SER A 243 54.75 0.48 14.22
CA SER A 243 56.07 0.91 13.77
C SER A 243 57.04 0.80 14.94
N SER A 244 57.26 -0.41 15.42
CA SER A 244 58.34 -0.74 16.35
C SER A 244 59.24 -1.74 15.67
N THR A 245 60.27 -1.27 14.97
CA THR A 245 61.67 -1.74 15.03
C THR A 245 62.49 -0.91 14.03
N LEU A 246 63.10 0.18 14.48
CA LEU A 246 64.46 0.54 14.04
C LEU A 246 65.09 1.54 15.01
N ARG A 247 66.04 0.96 15.73
CA ARG A 247 67.08 1.48 16.62
C ARG A 247 67.70 2.80 16.13
N GLU A 248 67.67 3.81 17.01
CA GLU A 248 68.62 4.89 17.37
C GLU A 248 69.91 5.14 16.54
N PRO A 249 70.55 6.35 16.59
CA PRO A 249 70.54 7.30 17.71
C PRO A 249 70.43 8.82 17.40
N GLU A 250 70.02 9.57 18.42
CA GLU A 250 70.22 11.03 18.61
C GLU A 250 71.69 11.36 19.03
N PRO A 251 72.12 12.62 19.27
CA PRO A 251 71.43 13.92 19.15
C PRO A 251 72.28 15.02 18.46
N SER A 252 71.64 16.12 18.03
CA SER A 252 72.31 17.43 17.97
C SER A 252 71.32 18.59 17.88
N SER A 253 71.09 19.20 19.05
CA SER A 253 71.18 20.63 19.37
C SER A 253 70.55 21.73 18.49
N ARG A 254 70.00 22.73 19.21
CA ARG A 254 69.63 24.11 18.81
C ARG A 254 68.35 24.23 17.96
N SER A 255 67.47 25.20 18.17
CA SER A 255 67.48 26.42 19.00
C SER A 255 66.04 26.96 19.08
N GLU A 256 65.79 27.68 20.17
CA GLU A 256 64.69 28.64 20.32
C GLU A 256 64.61 29.60 19.13
N THR A 257 63.39 29.96 18.71
CA THR A 257 63.05 31.34 18.33
C THR A 257 61.55 31.51 18.23
N GLU A 258 61.05 32.45 19.03
CA GLU A 258 59.80 33.19 18.86
C GLU A 258 59.67 33.74 17.44
N ILE A 259 58.48 33.68 16.82
CA ILE A 259 57.99 34.73 15.90
C ILE A 259 56.45 34.83 16.01
N THR A 260 56.04 35.85 16.75
CA THR A 260 55.14 36.95 16.34
C THR A 260 53.72 36.66 15.83
N SER A 261 52.79 37.23 16.60
CA SER A 261 51.45 37.70 16.25
C SER A 261 51.39 38.42 14.89
N LEU A 262 50.38 38.08 14.09
CA LEU A 262 49.92 38.92 12.98
C LEU A 262 48.41 39.13 13.08
N SER A 263 48.09 40.30 13.60
CA SER A 263 46.89 41.07 13.30
C SER A 263 46.87 41.38 11.80
N SER A 264 45.71 41.32 11.17
CA SER A 264 45.48 41.97 9.89
C SER A 264 44.05 42.47 9.88
N ASP A 265 43.96 43.78 10.05
CA ASP A 265 42.80 44.61 9.83
C ASP A 265 42.26 44.42 8.40
N LEU A 266 40.93 44.29 8.28
CA LEU A 266 40.21 44.58 7.05
C LEU A 266 39.16 45.64 7.39
N HIS A 267 39.49 46.87 7.02
CA HIS A 267 38.62 48.03 7.03
C HIS A 267 38.34 48.41 5.57
N VAL A 268 37.10 48.85 5.35
CA VAL A 268 36.56 49.67 4.23
C VAL A 268 36.32 48.95 2.90
N GLU A 269 35.03 48.77 2.57
CA GLU A 269 34.36 49.61 1.55
C GLU A 269 32.83 49.51 1.72
N ASN A 270 32.24 50.59 2.25
CA ASN A 270 30.81 50.86 2.12
C ASN A 270 30.58 51.34 0.68
N GLN A 271 30.03 50.49 -0.18
CA GLN A 271 29.41 50.91 -1.43
C GLN A 271 27.95 51.25 -1.15
N ASP A 272 27.68 52.56 -1.08
CA ASP A 272 26.35 53.15 -1.29
C ASP A 272 25.95 52.90 -2.75
N ASP A 273 25.29 51.76 -3.00
CA ASP A 273 24.52 51.57 -4.23
C ASP A 273 23.07 51.97 -3.96
N LYS A 274 22.74 53.18 -4.44
CA LYS A 274 21.38 53.63 -4.67
C LYS A 274 20.77 52.75 -5.76
N GLU A 275 20.10 51.67 -5.38
CA GLU A 275 19.13 51.03 -6.27
C GLU A 275 17.92 51.96 -6.39
N GLU A 276 17.92 52.72 -7.49
CA GLU A 276 16.72 53.34 -8.04
C GLU A 276 15.66 52.25 -8.24
N ASP A 277 14.57 52.39 -7.49
CA ASP A 277 13.33 51.66 -7.63
C ASP A 277 12.70 51.94 -9.00
N GLN A 278 13.23 51.29 -10.04
CA GLN A 278 12.52 51.04 -11.28
C GLN A 278 11.73 49.73 -11.09
N SER A 279 10.71 49.80 -10.23
CA SER A 279 9.58 48.89 -10.30
C SER A 279 8.92 49.09 -11.67
N SER A 280 9.40 48.34 -12.67
CA SER A 280 8.67 48.15 -13.92
C SER A 280 7.27 47.71 -13.53
N PRO A 281 6.19 48.32 -14.05
CA PRO A 281 4.83 47.87 -13.74
C PRO A 281 4.77 46.42 -14.19
N VAL A 282 4.78 45.50 -13.22
CA VAL A 282 4.61 44.08 -13.49
C VAL A 282 3.28 44.00 -14.20
N ASP A 283 3.35 43.61 -15.47
CA ASP A 283 2.23 43.67 -16.38
C ASP A 283 1.12 42.78 -15.82
N VAL A 284 0.12 43.43 -15.22
CA VAL A 284 -1.00 42.75 -14.57
C VAL A 284 -1.68 41.81 -15.55
N GLU A 285 -1.61 42.14 -16.84
CA GLU A 285 -2.13 41.31 -17.93
C GLU A 285 -1.33 40.00 -18.08
N GLN A 286 0.01 40.05 -17.96
CA GLN A 286 0.86 38.86 -17.98
C GLN A 286 0.64 37.96 -16.75
N ILE A 287 0.42 38.55 -15.57
CA ILE A 287 0.04 37.78 -14.36
C ILE A 287 -1.33 37.12 -14.55
N MET A 288 -2.31 37.86 -15.05
CA MET A 288 -3.66 37.32 -15.27
C MET A 288 -3.68 36.21 -16.33
N GLU A 289 -2.89 36.35 -17.40
CA GLU A 289 -2.78 35.31 -18.43
C GLU A 289 -2.08 34.05 -17.89
N SER A 290 -1.05 34.22 -17.06
CA SER A 290 -0.41 33.10 -16.36
C SER A 290 -1.37 32.38 -15.42
N LEU A 291 -2.18 33.12 -14.66
CA LEU A 291 -3.17 32.55 -13.74
C LEU A 291 -4.30 31.83 -14.50
N ARG A 292 -4.75 32.37 -15.64
CA ARG A 292 -5.74 31.71 -16.50
C ARG A 292 -5.22 30.39 -17.05
N THR A 293 -4.00 30.41 -17.58
CA THR A 293 -3.34 29.20 -18.11
C THR A 293 -3.19 28.12 -17.02
N GLU A 294 -2.80 28.52 -15.81
CA GLU A 294 -2.71 27.60 -14.67
C GLU A 294 -4.08 27.03 -14.28
N TYR A 295 -5.11 27.87 -14.24
CA TYR A 295 -6.48 27.46 -13.89
C TYR A 295 -7.09 26.51 -14.93
N ASP A 296 -6.88 26.79 -16.22
CA ASP A 296 -7.34 25.93 -17.32
C ASP A 296 -6.62 24.57 -17.28
N GLY A 297 -5.31 24.56 -16.98
CA GLY A 297 -4.56 23.32 -16.75
C GLY A 297 -5.12 22.48 -15.60
N GLN A 298 -5.52 23.11 -14.49
CA GLN A 298 -6.16 22.42 -13.36
C GLN A 298 -7.55 21.90 -13.70
N LEU A 299 -8.33 22.63 -14.51
CA LEU A 299 -9.65 22.19 -14.96
C LEU A 299 -9.58 20.98 -15.89
N ASP A 300 -8.62 20.96 -16.81
CA ASP A 300 -8.44 19.82 -17.71
C ASP A 300 -7.93 18.59 -16.95
N GLU A 301 -7.01 18.76 -15.99
CA GLU A 301 -6.59 17.67 -15.09
C GLU A 301 -7.78 17.10 -14.28
N LEU A 302 -8.66 17.96 -13.76
CA LEU A 302 -9.85 17.52 -13.04
C LEU A 302 -10.85 16.79 -13.95
N ARG A 303 -11.01 17.21 -15.21
CA ARG A 303 -11.87 16.53 -16.18
C ARG A 303 -11.34 15.15 -16.52
N ASP A 304 -10.05 15.03 -16.79
CA ASP A 304 -9.42 13.73 -17.06
C ASP A 304 -9.56 12.80 -15.85
N ARG A 305 -9.36 13.33 -14.64
CA ARG A 305 -9.56 12.57 -13.40
C ARG A 305 -11.01 12.10 -13.22
N LEU A 306 -11.99 12.95 -13.52
CA LEU A 306 -13.41 12.57 -13.50
C LEU A 306 -13.74 11.50 -14.54
N CYS A 307 -13.21 11.61 -15.76
CA CYS A 307 -13.34 10.59 -16.80
C CYS A 307 -12.75 9.24 -16.36
N HIS A 308 -11.56 9.26 -15.75
CA HIS A 308 -10.93 8.05 -15.20
C HIS A 308 -11.73 7.43 -14.07
N LEU A 309 -12.22 8.24 -13.11
CA LEU A 309 -13.04 7.75 -12.00
C LEU A 309 -14.37 7.17 -12.49
N THR A 310 -15.03 7.83 -13.44
CA THR A 310 -16.29 7.35 -14.04
C THR A 310 -16.08 6.02 -14.77
N SER A 311 -15.00 5.92 -15.57
CA SER A 311 -14.63 4.67 -16.24
C SER A 311 -14.35 3.57 -15.23
N ARG A 312 -13.68 3.90 -14.12
CA ARG A 312 -13.39 2.98 -13.05
C ARG A 312 -14.66 2.50 -12.37
N GLU A 313 -15.57 3.39 -12.00
CA GLU A 313 -16.87 3.05 -11.41
C GLU A 313 -17.69 2.10 -12.31
N GLN A 314 -17.71 2.34 -13.62
CA GLN A 314 -18.36 1.44 -14.58
C GLN A 314 -17.74 0.03 -14.58
N LEU A 315 -16.41 -0.09 -14.48
CA LEU A 315 -15.72 -1.37 -14.37
C LEU A 315 -16.04 -2.08 -13.05
N TYR A 316 -16.27 -1.32 -11.97
CA TYR A 316 -16.65 -1.85 -10.66
C TYR A 316 -18.09 -2.37 -10.68
N ALA A 317 -19.03 -1.61 -11.26
CA ALA A 317 -20.42 -2.03 -11.45
C ALA A 317 -20.53 -3.33 -12.27
N GLY A 318 -19.71 -3.48 -13.31
CA GLY A 318 -19.62 -4.72 -14.08
C GLY A 318 -19.11 -5.90 -13.24
N GLY A 319 -18.10 -5.67 -12.41
CA GLY A 319 -17.56 -6.69 -11.51
C GLY A 319 -18.52 -7.14 -10.41
N GLU A 320 -19.27 -6.20 -9.83
CA GLU A 320 -20.34 -6.46 -8.86
C GLU A 320 -21.49 -7.26 -9.47
N SER A 321 -21.89 -6.91 -10.70
CA SER A 321 -22.91 -7.64 -11.44
C SER A 321 -22.51 -9.12 -11.61
N LEU A 322 -21.23 -9.40 -11.90
CA LEU A 322 -20.74 -10.79 -12.02
C LEU A 322 -20.72 -11.54 -10.69
N LEU A 323 -20.37 -10.87 -9.60
CA LEU A 323 -20.43 -11.41 -8.25
C LEU A 323 -21.88 -11.76 -7.87
N ALA A 324 -22.79 -10.83 -8.11
CA ALA A 324 -24.22 -10.96 -7.84
C ALA A 324 -24.84 -12.11 -8.66
N CYS A 325 -24.55 -12.18 -9.96
CA CYS A 325 -24.97 -13.28 -10.83
C CYS A 325 -24.46 -14.61 -10.31
N ARG A 326 -23.16 -14.74 -9.99
CA ARG A 326 -22.59 -16.00 -9.48
C ARG A 326 -23.22 -16.41 -8.15
N TRP A 327 -23.43 -15.48 -7.23
CA TRP A 327 -24.14 -15.75 -5.98
C TRP A 327 -25.54 -16.28 -6.25
N LEU A 328 -26.27 -15.64 -7.18
CA LEU A 328 -27.59 -16.09 -7.61
C LEU A 328 -27.53 -17.53 -8.16
N LEU A 329 -26.56 -17.84 -9.04
CA LEU A 329 -26.40 -19.18 -9.62
C LEU A 329 -26.20 -20.28 -8.56
N GLU A 330 -25.53 -19.96 -7.45
CA GLU A 330 -25.27 -20.90 -6.35
C GLU A 330 -26.53 -21.16 -5.49
N HIS A 331 -27.44 -20.19 -5.42
CA HIS A 331 -28.55 -20.18 -4.44
C HIS A 331 -29.94 -20.35 -5.07
N LEU A 332 -30.09 -20.14 -6.37
CA LEU A 332 -31.37 -20.19 -7.06
C LEU A 332 -31.88 -21.63 -7.27
N PRO A 333 -31.06 -22.60 -7.76
CA PRO A 333 -31.50 -23.99 -7.87
C PRO A 333 -31.96 -24.58 -6.53
N PRO A 334 -33.05 -25.37 -6.47
CA PRO A 334 -33.48 -26.06 -5.25
C PRO A 334 -32.39 -27.00 -4.73
N LYS A 335 -32.16 -27.06 -3.40
CA LYS A 335 -31.13 -27.95 -2.79
C LYS A 335 -31.38 -29.45 -3.03
N SER A 336 -32.60 -29.82 -3.41
CA SER A 336 -33.00 -31.21 -3.70
C SER A 336 -32.52 -31.75 -5.05
N THR A 337 -31.88 -30.93 -5.90
CA THR A 337 -31.22 -31.44 -7.11
C THR A 337 -29.91 -32.14 -6.75
N TYR A 338 -29.80 -33.44 -7.02
CA TYR A 338 -28.56 -34.21 -6.87
C TYR A 338 -27.42 -33.64 -7.75
N GLY A 339 -26.22 -33.47 -7.17
CA GLY A 339 -24.98 -33.09 -7.87
C GLY A 339 -24.24 -31.88 -7.26
N GLU A 340 -22.97 -31.70 -7.65
CA GLU A 340 -22.18 -30.50 -7.30
C GLU A 340 -22.73 -29.23 -7.95
N GLY A 341 -22.47 -28.06 -7.36
CA GLY A 341 -23.15 -26.78 -7.67
C GLY A 341 -23.28 -26.44 -9.16
N GLY A 342 -22.21 -26.57 -9.94
CA GLY A 342 -22.23 -26.27 -11.38
C GLY A 342 -23.16 -27.19 -12.19
N TYR A 343 -23.26 -28.46 -11.80
CA TYR A 343 -24.16 -29.42 -12.43
C TYR A 343 -25.63 -29.14 -12.11
N ARG A 344 -25.91 -28.71 -10.87
CA ARG A 344 -27.26 -28.30 -10.43
C ARG A 344 -27.75 -27.09 -11.20
N TRP A 345 -26.90 -26.08 -11.37
CA TRP A 345 -27.23 -24.93 -12.21
C TRP A 345 -27.48 -25.32 -13.66
N LYS A 346 -26.60 -26.14 -14.25
CA LYS A 346 -26.75 -26.60 -15.63
C LYS A 346 -28.13 -27.24 -15.86
N ARG A 347 -28.54 -28.17 -14.99
CA ARG A 347 -29.86 -28.81 -15.07
C ARG A 347 -31.01 -27.83 -14.88
N TYR A 348 -30.86 -26.89 -13.95
CA TYR A 348 -31.87 -25.86 -13.70
C TYR A 348 -32.06 -24.96 -14.92
N TRP A 349 -30.97 -24.44 -15.48
CA TRP A 349 -30.96 -23.63 -16.70
C TRP A 349 -31.65 -24.33 -17.87
N GLN A 350 -31.25 -25.56 -18.16
CA GLN A 350 -31.83 -26.34 -19.25
C GLN A 350 -33.35 -26.51 -19.08
N LYS A 351 -33.80 -26.80 -17.86
CA LYS A 351 -35.22 -26.94 -17.55
C LYS A 351 -35.99 -25.64 -17.76
N GLU A 352 -35.47 -24.50 -17.30
CA GLU A 352 -36.15 -23.22 -17.49
C GLU A 352 -36.14 -22.77 -18.96
N TRP A 353 -35.07 -23.07 -19.69
CA TRP A 353 -34.99 -22.84 -21.14
C TRP A 353 -36.09 -23.62 -21.89
N GLU A 354 -36.23 -24.91 -21.62
CA GLU A 354 -37.26 -25.78 -22.21
C GLU A 354 -38.67 -25.26 -21.94
N LYS A 355 -38.95 -24.82 -20.71
CA LYS A 355 -40.27 -24.24 -20.36
C LYS A 355 -40.57 -22.99 -21.16
N CYS A 356 -39.60 -22.08 -21.28
CA CYS A 356 -39.79 -20.84 -22.01
C CYS A 356 -39.98 -21.09 -23.51
N THR A 357 -39.34 -22.13 -24.08
CA THR A 357 -39.51 -22.45 -25.51
C THR A 357 -40.91 -22.99 -25.79
N GLY A 358 -41.51 -23.71 -24.83
CA GLY A 358 -42.84 -24.27 -24.97
C GLY A 358 -43.97 -23.29 -24.65
N LYS A 359 -43.71 -22.24 -23.88
CA LYS A 359 -44.65 -21.18 -23.52
C LYS A 359 -43.85 -19.87 -23.45
N SER A 360 -44.04 -18.99 -24.43
CA SER A 360 -43.38 -17.68 -24.38
C SER A 360 -43.91 -16.90 -23.16
N LEU A 361 -43.09 -16.83 -22.11
CA LEU A 361 -43.36 -16.09 -20.89
C LEU A 361 -42.70 -14.72 -21.06
N GLU A 362 -43.49 -13.69 -21.38
CA GLU A 362 -43.00 -12.34 -21.70
C GLU A 362 -42.07 -11.76 -20.61
N ASN A 363 -42.27 -12.15 -19.34
CA ASN A 363 -41.52 -11.64 -18.19
C ASN A 363 -40.40 -12.56 -17.69
N HIS A 364 -40.18 -13.72 -18.33
CA HIS A 364 -39.14 -14.64 -17.87
C HIS A 364 -37.74 -14.09 -18.22
N PRO A 365 -36.73 -14.22 -17.34
CA PRO A 365 -35.35 -13.77 -17.61
C PRO A 365 -34.69 -14.29 -18.89
N LEU A 366 -35.27 -15.31 -19.54
CA LEU A 366 -34.74 -15.93 -20.75
C LEU A 366 -35.54 -15.55 -22.01
N SER A 367 -36.62 -14.79 -21.88
CA SER A 367 -37.52 -14.46 -23.00
C SER A 367 -36.77 -13.78 -24.14
N GLU A 368 -35.84 -12.89 -23.81
CA GLU A 368 -35.01 -12.16 -24.79
C GLU A 368 -33.94 -13.03 -25.46
N LEU A 369 -33.57 -14.17 -24.86
CA LEU A 369 -32.48 -15.02 -25.35
C LEU A 369 -32.97 -16.19 -26.19
N ILE A 370 -34.26 -16.54 -26.09
CA ILE A 370 -34.76 -17.87 -26.44
C ILE A 370 -34.76 -18.20 -27.93
N ASN A 371 -34.77 -17.16 -28.76
CA ASN A 371 -34.74 -17.30 -30.21
C ASN A 371 -33.35 -17.67 -30.73
N GLU A 372 -32.34 -17.72 -29.86
CA GLU A 372 -30.94 -17.97 -30.22
C GLU A 372 -30.37 -19.12 -29.38
N GLU A 373 -30.41 -20.36 -29.91
CA GLU A 373 -29.95 -21.58 -29.22
C GLU A 373 -28.50 -21.50 -28.71
N LYS A 374 -27.64 -20.69 -29.35
CA LYS A 374 -26.26 -20.45 -28.89
C LYS A 374 -26.22 -19.94 -27.44
N TYR A 375 -27.21 -19.17 -27.00
CA TYR A 375 -27.27 -18.66 -25.62
C TYR A 375 -27.60 -19.74 -24.61
N ASN A 376 -28.27 -20.83 -25.02
CA ASN A 376 -28.43 -22.00 -24.18
C ASN A 376 -27.06 -22.64 -23.87
N ARG A 377 -26.24 -22.86 -24.91
CA ARG A 377 -24.88 -23.41 -24.77
C ARG A 377 -23.95 -22.50 -23.96
N ILE A 378 -24.12 -21.18 -24.08
CA ILE A 378 -23.37 -20.20 -23.29
C ILE A 378 -23.86 -20.21 -21.85
N GLY A 379 -25.17 -20.24 -21.60
CA GLY A 379 -25.77 -20.39 -20.28
C GLY A 379 -25.31 -21.65 -19.53
N GLU A 380 -25.18 -22.77 -20.24
CA GLU A 380 -24.58 -24.00 -19.70
C GLU A 380 -23.12 -23.80 -19.25
N ASN A 381 -22.34 -23.05 -20.02
CA ASN A 381 -20.93 -22.78 -19.76
C ASN A 381 -20.71 -21.57 -18.84
N LEU A 382 -21.75 -20.78 -18.59
CA LEU A 382 -21.69 -19.50 -17.91
C LEU A 382 -21.16 -19.65 -16.49
N TYR A 383 -21.64 -20.64 -15.74
CA TYR A 383 -21.15 -20.87 -14.37
C TYR A 383 -19.64 -21.09 -14.34
N ARG A 384 -19.09 -21.87 -15.27
CA ARG A 384 -17.65 -22.09 -15.39
C ARG A 384 -16.93 -20.80 -15.76
N THR A 385 -17.48 -20.02 -16.70
CA THR A 385 -16.93 -18.72 -17.11
C THR A 385 -16.92 -17.71 -15.97
N LEU A 386 -18.04 -17.55 -15.25
CA LEU A 386 -18.18 -16.66 -14.10
C LEU A 386 -17.30 -17.11 -12.93
N SER A 387 -17.27 -18.41 -12.64
CA SER A 387 -16.40 -18.96 -11.61
C SER A 387 -14.92 -18.75 -11.94
N ASN A 388 -14.51 -18.98 -13.20
CA ASN A 388 -13.15 -18.72 -13.67
C ASN A 388 -12.80 -17.22 -13.61
N ARG A 389 -13.71 -16.34 -14.05
CA ARG A 389 -13.56 -14.88 -13.95
C ARG A 389 -13.39 -14.45 -12.50
N LEU A 390 -14.18 -14.99 -11.58
CA LEU A 390 -14.08 -14.72 -10.15
C LEU A 390 -12.80 -15.26 -9.53
N HIS A 391 -12.34 -16.41 -10.00
CA HIS A 391 -11.07 -16.99 -9.58
C HIS A 391 -9.87 -16.18 -10.05
N GLN A 392 -10.02 -15.44 -11.13
CA GLN A 392 -9.02 -14.57 -11.72
C GLN A 392 -9.39 -13.09 -11.58
N TYR A 393 -10.33 -12.76 -10.68
CA TYR A 393 -11.03 -11.47 -10.67
C TYR A 393 -10.07 -10.28 -10.63
N GLY A 394 -9.02 -10.32 -9.81
CA GLY A 394 -8.01 -9.27 -9.80
C GLY A 394 -7.26 -9.14 -11.14
N ALA A 395 -6.76 -10.25 -11.70
CA ALA A 395 -6.00 -10.22 -12.94
C ALA A 395 -6.84 -9.96 -14.20
N ARG A 396 -8.16 -10.15 -14.12
CA ARG A 396 -9.11 -10.00 -15.24
C ARG A 396 -10.15 -8.90 -14.99
N ARG A 397 -9.89 -8.02 -14.01
CA ARG A 397 -10.77 -6.92 -13.64
C ARG A 397 -10.81 -5.93 -14.81
N GLY A 398 -12.00 -5.54 -15.22
CA GLY A 398 -12.19 -4.60 -16.33
C GLY A 398 -11.95 -5.16 -17.74
N GLU A 399 -11.53 -6.42 -17.87
CA GLU A 399 -11.57 -7.09 -19.16
C GLU A 399 -13.03 -7.26 -19.60
N LYS A 400 -13.35 -6.84 -20.82
CA LYS A 400 -14.68 -7.03 -21.40
C LYS A 400 -15.03 -8.53 -21.41
N LEU A 401 -16.29 -8.83 -21.05
CA LEU A 401 -16.84 -10.14 -21.32
C LEU A 401 -17.01 -10.33 -22.81
N ASP A 402 -16.97 -11.59 -23.23
CA ASP A 402 -17.46 -11.96 -24.55
C ASP A 402 -18.90 -11.43 -24.70
N THR A 403 -19.22 -10.84 -25.85
CA THR A 403 -20.49 -10.15 -26.07
C THR A 403 -21.69 -11.07 -25.80
N ASP A 404 -21.58 -12.34 -26.17
CA ASP A 404 -22.65 -13.29 -25.95
C ASP A 404 -22.75 -13.68 -24.47
N VAL A 405 -21.64 -13.78 -23.74
CA VAL A 405 -21.64 -13.98 -22.28
C VAL A 405 -22.26 -12.78 -21.56
N GLN A 406 -21.93 -11.55 -21.99
CA GLN A 406 -22.47 -10.32 -21.41
C GLN A 406 -23.99 -10.26 -21.56
N LYS A 407 -24.51 -10.57 -22.75
CA LYS A 407 -25.96 -10.65 -22.99
C LYS A 407 -26.65 -11.63 -22.04
N VAL A 408 -26.07 -12.81 -21.82
CA VAL A 408 -26.64 -13.78 -20.87
C VAL A 408 -26.59 -13.23 -19.44
N VAL A 409 -25.49 -12.59 -19.03
CA VAL A 409 -25.36 -11.95 -17.71
C VAL A 409 -26.42 -10.87 -17.50
N ASP A 410 -26.63 -10.01 -18.49
CA ASP A 410 -27.58 -8.91 -18.40
C ASP A 410 -29.03 -9.38 -18.29
N ALA A 411 -29.37 -10.49 -18.95
CA ALA A 411 -30.70 -11.08 -18.86
C ALA A 411 -30.97 -11.66 -17.47
N ILE A 412 -29.95 -12.27 -16.84
CA ILE A 412 -30.13 -13.10 -15.63
C ILE A 412 -29.73 -12.39 -14.34
N LYS A 413 -29.13 -11.19 -14.42
CA LYS A 413 -28.69 -10.46 -13.23
C LYS A 413 -29.84 -10.22 -12.25
N PRO A 414 -29.57 -10.26 -10.94
CA PRO A 414 -30.59 -9.99 -9.95
C PRO A 414 -31.12 -8.57 -10.11
N ILE A 415 -32.43 -8.41 -9.94
CA ILE A 415 -33.11 -7.10 -9.99
C ILE A 415 -33.82 -6.80 -8.67
N HIS A 416 -34.12 -7.83 -7.87
CA HIS A 416 -34.73 -7.69 -6.56
C HIS A 416 -33.68 -7.71 -5.45
N TYR A 417 -33.63 -6.60 -4.71
CA TYR A 417 -32.73 -6.41 -3.58
C TYR A 417 -33.53 -6.01 -2.34
N GLN A 418 -33.05 -6.44 -1.18
CA GLN A 418 -33.56 -6.01 0.12
C GLN A 418 -33.05 -4.60 0.47
N ALA A 419 -33.62 -3.97 1.50
CA ALA A 419 -33.23 -2.65 1.95
C ALA A 419 -31.76 -2.56 2.44
N ASP A 420 -31.15 -3.68 2.79
CA ASP A 420 -29.73 -3.78 3.19
C ASP A 420 -28.77 -4.02 2.00
N GLY A 421 -29.29 -4.00 0.76
CA GLY A 421 -28.52 -4.26 -0.45
C GLY A 421 -28.26 -5.73 -0.76
N SER A 422 -28.73 -6.66 0.09
CA SER A 422 -28.63 -8.09 -0.21
C SER A 422 -29.65 -8.53 -1.27
N ILE A 423 -29.34 -9.58 -2.02
CA ILE A 423 -30.24 -10.10 -3.07
C ILE A 423 -31.48 -10.75 -2.41
N ASP A 424 -32.68 -10.32 -2.81
CA ASP A 424 -33.92 -10.96 -2.38
C ASP A 424 -34.15 -12.27 -3.14
N LEU A 425 -33.61 -13.35 -2.58
CA LEU A 425 -33.70 -14.68 -3.17
C LEU A 425 -35.16 -15.18 -3.32
N LYS A 426 -36.09 -14.72 -2.49
CA LYS A 426 -37.49 -15.16 -2.59
C LYS A 426 -38.16 -14.50 -3.78
N ALA A 427 -37.98 -13.19 -3.96
CA ALA A 427 -38.48 -12.46 -5.11
C ALA A 427 -37.83 -12.95 -6.42
N GLU A 428 -36.51 -13.15 -6.42
CA GLU A 428 -35.82 -13.73 -7.58
C GLU A 428 -36.34 -15.13 -7.91
N ARG A 429 -36.57 -16.01 -6.93
CA ARG A 429 -37.17 -17.33 -7.22
C ARG A 429 -38.52 -17.24 -7.91
N GLN A 430 -39.36 -16.26 -7.55
CA GLN A 430 -40.66 -16.08 -8.20
C GLN A 430 -40.51 -15.61 -9.64
N ARG A 431 -39.57 -14.68 -9.90
CA ARG A 431 -39.24 -14.19 -11.25
C ARG A 431 -38.82 -15.30 -12.22
N TRP A 432 -38.24 -16.39 -11.73
CA TRP A 432 -37.81 -17.52 -12.56
C TRP A 432 -38.85 -18.66 -12.66
N ILE A 433 -39.96 -18.57 -11.92
CA ILE A 433 -41.02 -19.59 -11.93
C ILE A 433 -42.25 -19.13 -12.72
N HIS A 434 -42.51 -17.82 -12.69
CA HIS A 434 -43.58 -17.13 -13.41
C HIS A 434 -43.06 -16.49 -14.68
#